data_AF-Q57W13-F1
#
_entry.id   AF-Q57W13-F1
#
_cell.length_a   1.000
_cell.length_b   1.000
_cell.length_c   1.000
_cell.angle_alpha   90.00
_cell.angle_beta   90.00
_cell.angle_gamma   90.00
#
_symmetry.space_group_name_H-M   'P 1'
#
loop_
_entity.id
_entity.type
_entity.pdbx_description
1 polymer ?
#
loop_
_entity_poly.entity_id
_entity_poly.type
_entity_poly.pdbx_seq_one_letter_code
_entity_poly.pdbx_strand_id
1 'polypeptide(L)'
;MGKKAEQKKREKIVEDKTFGLKNKNRSSKVQSYIQSISKSVNQGNPNDRKRNEDLEAKRKAREEKKAFEMEMARLFKDVSTVNKQDKSKQEESANNAEGEEVDKNLGCAPDEYLFRPEDFDEVQYDERRLEEQLEAEREALKGRSDLTPVTEESFQAWKAAKRQEAAEADAARVRKAKAGEGKLRGWDLWQMDKELFVDDEDADEAYERESIPDEDADEAAYDLS
;
A
#
# COMPACT_ATOMS: atom_id res chain seq x y z
N MET A 1 31.78 -8.15 1.53
CA MET A 1 30.87 -8.81 0.58
C MET A 1 31.01 -8.13 -0.77
N GLY A 2 31.27 -8.89 -1.84
CA GLY A 2 31.66 -8.31 -3.14
C GLY A 2 30.63 -7.30 -3.65
N LYS A 3 31.08 -6.14 -4.13
CA LYS A 3 30.26 -4.99 -4.60
C LYS A 3 29.00 -5.39 -5.38
N LYS A 4 29.08 -6.47 -6.17
CA LYS A 4 27.96 -7.08 -6.90
C LYS A 4 26.78 -7.50 -6.00
N ALA A 5 27.02 -8.05 -4.82
CA ALA A 5 25.99 -8.45 -3.87
C ALA A 5 25.27 -7.23 -3.26
N GLU A 6 26.00 -6.17 -2.92
CA GLU A 6 25.41 -4.92 -2.44
C GLU A 6 24.59 -4.22 -3.52
N GLN A 7 25.08 -4.25 -4.77
CA GLN A 7 24.36 -3.67 -5.90
C GLN A 7 23.06 -4.42 -6.21
N LYS A 8 23.06 -5.75 -6.19
CA LYS A 8 21.83 -6.57 -6.29
C LYS A 8 20.83 -6.25 -5.17
N LYS A 9 21.30 -6.04 -3.93
CA LYS A 9 20.41 -5.64 -2.83
C LYS A 9 19.79 -4.27 -3.08
N ARG A 10 20.57 -3.31 -3.59
CA ARG A 10 20.07 -1.97 -3.96
C ARG A 10 19.07 -2.06 -5.10
N GLU A 11 19.36 -2.83 -6.14
CA GLU A 11 18.44 -3.08 -7.26
C GLU A 11 17.13 -3.70 -6.78
N LYS A 12 17.17 -4.71 -5.89
CA LYS A 12 15.96 -5.31 -5.30
C LYS A 12 15.13 -4.29 -4.53
N ILE A 13 15.76 -3.39 -3.77
CA ILE A 13 15.04 -2.33 -3.03
C ILE A 13 14.40 -1.32 -3.99
N VAL A 14 15.09 -0.97 -5.09
CA VAL A 14 14.53 -0.06 -6.10
C VAL A 14 13.39 -0.74 -6.84
N GLU A 15 13.53 -2.01 -7.23
CA GLU A 15 12.48 -2.79 -7.88
C GLU A 15 11.24 -2.89 -7.01
N ASP A 16 11.40 -3.25 -5.74
CA ASP A 16 10.30 -3.34 -4.77
C ASP A 16 9.56 -2.01 -4.60
N LYS A 17 10.30 -0.91 -4.39
CA LYS A 17 9.70 0.44 -4.25
C LYS A 17 9.09 1.00 -5.54
N THR A 18 9.49 0.48 -6.70
CA THR A 18 9.00 0.93 -8.01
C THR A 18 8.08 -0.10 -8.65
N PHE A 19 7.80 -1.22 -7.98
CA PHE A 19 6.89 -2.25 -8.45
C PHE A 19 5.47 -1.68 -8.56
N GLY A 20 4.70 -2.14 -9.55
CA GLY A 20 3.32 -1.68 -9.76
C GLY A 20 3.14 -0.27 -10.34
N LEU A 21 4.18 0.56 -10.49
CA LEU A 21 4.01 1.86 -11.15
C LEU A 21 3.70 1.69 -12.64
N LYS A 22 2.58 2.26 -13.10
CA LYS A 22 2.19 2.31 -14.52
C LYS A 22 3.05 3.35 -15.27
N ASN A 23 3.26 3.15 -16.57
CA ASN A 23 3.94 4.10 -17.47
C ASN A 23 5.40 4.43 -17.10
N LYS A 24 6.15 3.46 -16.55
CA LYS A 24 7.55 3.66 -16.11
C LYS A 24 8.48 4.26 -17.17
N ASN A 25 8.26 3.92 -18.44
CA ASN A 25 9.07 4.39 -19.57
C ASN A 25 8.43 5.54 -20.36
N ARG A 26 7.17 5.92 -20.05
CA ARG A 26 6.42 6.93 -20.81
C ARG A 26 6.22 8.24 -20.04
N SER A 27 6.00 8.18 -18.73
CA SER A 27 5.71 9.37 -17.92
C SER A 27 6.99 9.96 -17.33
N SER A 28 7.29 11.22 -17.68
CA SER A 28 8.43 11.98 -17.13
C SER A 28 8.35 12.10 -15.60
N LYS A 29 7.15 12.20 -15.04
CA LYS A 29 6.92 12.25 -13.59
C LYS A 29 7.25 10.92 -12.90
N VAL A 30 6.84 9.81 -13.51
CA VAL A 30 7.17 8.46 -13.01
C VAL A 30 8.67 8.20 -13.12
N GLN A 31 9.29 8.57 -14.25
CA GLN A 31 10.75 8.47 -14.42
C GLN A 31 11.50 9.28 -13.36
N SER A 32 11.05 10.51 -13.08
CA SER A 32 11.63 11.38 -12.05
C SER A 32 11.52 10.77 -10.65
N TYR A 33 10.41 10.08 -10.34
CA TYR A 33 10.22 9.35 -9.08
C TYR A 33 11.14 8.12 -8.98
N ILE A 34 11.25 7.33 -10.05
CA ILE A 34 12.19 6.19 -10.10
C ILE A 34 13.63 6.68 -9.92
N GLN A 35 13.98 7.83 -10.52
CA GLN A 35 15.29 8.45 -10.38
C GLN A 35 15.55 8.94 -8.95
N SER A 36 14.55 9.49 -8.26
CA SER A 36 14.72 9.92 -6.86
C SER A 36 14.90 8.74 -5.92
N ILE A 37 14.16 7.64 -6.12
CA ILE A 37 14.32 6.39 -5.35
C ILE A 37 15.70 5.79 -5.60
N SER A 38 16.12 5.65 -6.86
CA SER A 38 17.43 5.06 -7.18
C SER A 38 18.58 5.90 -6.61
N LYS A 39 18.46 7.22 -6.63
CA LYS A 39 19.43 8.13 -6.02
C LYS A 39 19.49 7.98 -4.49
N SER A 40 18.34 7.92 -3.82
CA SER A 40 18.25 7.70 -2.36
C SER A 40 18.91 6.38 -1.94
N VAL A 41 18.63 5.29 -2.66
CA VAL A 41 19.20 3.96 -2.39
C VAL A 41 20.70 3.90 -2.69
N ASN A 42 21.18 4.62 -3.70
CA ASN A 42 22.60 4.65 -4.06
C ASN A 42 23.43 5.54 -3.12
N GLN A 43 22.91 6.70 -2.74
CA GLN A 43 23.59 7.67 -1.87
C GLN A 43 23.70 7.19 -0.41
N GLY A 44 22.89 6.20 -0.02
CA GLY A 44 23.11 5.41 1.19
C GLY A 44 23.13 6.25 2.47
N ASN A 45 21.97 6.69 2.93
CA ASN A 45 21.85 7.32 4.24
C ASN A 45 22.20 6.30 5.35
N PRO A 46 23.15 6.60 6.25
CA PRO A 46 23.52 5.69 7.34
C PRO A 46 22.33 5.32 8.25
N ASN A 47 21.35 6.22 8.43
CA ASN A 47 20.15 5.92 9.22
C ASN A 47 19.23 4.89 8.54
N ASP A 48 19.07 4.98 7.22
CA ASP A 48 18.22 4.04 6.48
C ASP A 48 18.82 2.63 6.48
N ARG A 49 20.15 2.53 6.42
CA ARG A 49 20.84 1.24 6.50
C ARG A 49 20.66 0.58 7.88
N LYS A 50 20.89 1.32 8.97
CA LYS A 50 20.64 0.81 10.33
C LYS A 50 19.20 0.37 10.52
N ARG A 51 18.23 1.16 10.04
CA ARG A 51 16.81 0.83 10.12
C ARG A 51 16.49 -0.47 9.39
N ASN A 52 16.99 -0.65 8.16
CA ASN A 52 16.77 -1.89 7.41
C ASN A 52 17.46 -3.11 8.05
N GLU A 53 18.67 -2.94 8.59
CA GLU A 53 19.40 -4.03 9.27
C GLU A 53 18.68 -4.45 10.57
N ASP A 54 18.19 -3.50 11.35
CA ASP A 54 17.41 -3.76 12.58
C ASP A 54 16.12 -4.55 12.28
N LEU A 55 15.39 -4.16 11.23
CA LEU A 55 14.18 -4.86 10.79
C LEU A 55 14.47 -6.29 10.31
N GLU A 56 15.56 -6.49 9.57
CA GLU A 56 15.97 -7.83 9.12
C GLU A 56 16.37 -8.72 10.31
N ALA A 57 17.07 -8.17 11.31
CA ALA A 57 17.46 -8.88 12.53
C ALA A 57 16.23 -9.26 13.38
N LYS A 58 15.28 -8.34 13.55
CA LYS A 58 14.05 -8.57 14.31
C LYS A 58 13.16 -9.65 13.67
N ARG A 59 13.07 -9.66 12.33
CA ARG A 59 12.37 -10.72 11.59
C ARG A 59 13.02 -12.09 11.79
N LYS A 60 14.36 -12.18 11.63
CA LYS A 60 15.10 -13.44 11.83
C LYS A 60 14.98 -13.97 13.26
N ALA A 61 15.08 -13.09 14.27
CA ALA A 61 14.93 -13.49 15.67
C ALA A 61 13.51 -14.02 15.97
N ARG A 62 12.48 -13.49 15.29
CA ARG A 62 11.10 -13.98 15.43
C ARG A 62 10.88 -15.31 14.72
N GLU A 63 11.41 -15.46 13.50
CA GLU A 63 11.40 -16.72 12.75
C GLU A 63 12.12 -17.84 13.53
N GLU A 64 13.27 -17.55 14.15
CA GLU A 64 14.01 -18.50 14.98
C GLU A 64 13.25 -18.90 16.25
N LYS A 65 12.59 -17.93 16.92
CA LYS A 65 11.73 -18.23 18.08
C LYS A 65 10.53 -19.11 17.70
N LYS A 66 9.86 -18.80 16.59
CA LYS A 66 8.72 -19.60 16.11
C LYS A 66 9.17 -21.00 15.70
N ALA A 67 10.32 -21.11 15.01
CA ALA A 67 10.92 -22.40 14.67
C ALA A 67 11.27 -23.22 15.93
N PHE A 68 11.87 -22.58 16.93
CA PHE A 68 12.19 -23.22 18.21
C PHE A 68 10.94 -23.67 18.96
N GLU A 69 9.88 -22.85 18.98
CA GLU A 69 8.61 -23.19 19.61
C GLU A 69 7.94 -24.39 18.93
N MET A 70 7.94 -24.45 17.59
CA MET A 70 7.44 -25.60 16.85
C MET A 70 8.25 -26.88 17.12
N GLU A 71 9.59 -26.77 17.17
CA GLU A 71 10.47 -27.90 17.51
C GLU A 71 10.22 -28.40 18.94
N MET A 72 10.03 -27.48 19.89
CA MET A 72 9.74 -27.77 21.29
C MET A 72 8.36 -28.40 21.48
N ALA A 73 7.34 -27.88 20.79
CA ALA A 73 5.99 -28.43 20.81
C ALA A 73 5.97 -29.87 20.27
N ARG A 74 6.78 -30.17 19.25
CA ARG A 74 6.96 -31.54 18.75
C ARG A 74 7.62 -32.44 19.80
N LEU A 75 8.67 -31.97 20.48
CA LEU A 75 9.38 -32.74 21.50
C LEU A 75 8.52 -33.05 22.75
N PHE A 76 7.70 -32.10 23.21
CA PHE A 76 6.81 -32.33 24.36
C PHE A 76 5.62 -33.25 24.05
N LYS A 77 5.21 -33.36 22.79
CA LYS A 77 4.14 -34.30 22.42
C LYS A 77 4.62 -35.76 22.54
N ASP A 78 5.87 -36.03 22.17
CA ASP A 78 6.47 -37.37 22.21
C ASP A 78 6.78 -37.87 23.63
N VAL A 79 7.04 -36.98 24.61
CA VAL A 79 7.32 -37.41 25.99
C VAL A 79 6.05 -37.79 26.78
N SER A 80 4.89 -37.25 26.39
CA SER A 80 3.61 -37.51 27.07
C SER A 80 3.02 -38.89 26.76
N THR A 81 3.39 -39.51 25.64
CA THR A 81 2.91 -40.82 25.21
C THR A 81 3.61 -41.98 25.91
N VAL A 82 4.78 -41.76 26.52
CA VAL A 82 5.51 -42.80 27.27
C VAL A 82 4.94 -43.01 28.69
N ASN A 83 4.29 -42.00 29.29
CA ASN A 83 3.93 -42.06 30.72
C ASN A 83 2.45 -42.28 31.04
N LYS A 84 1.63 -42.73 30.09
CA LYS A 84 0.23 -43.08 30.37
C LYS A 84 -0.24 -44.37 29.67
N GLN A 85 0.52 -45.44 29.89
CA GLN A 85 -0.07 -46.78 29.95
C GLN A 85 -0.61 -46.98 31.37
N ASP A 86 -1.90 -46.69 31.60
CA ASP A 86 -2.78 -47.49 32.46
C ASP A 86 -4.18 -46.88 32.62
N LYS A 87 -5.19 -47.66 32.17
CA LYS A 87 -6.63 -47.65 32.50
C LYS A 87 -7.44 -46.41 32.04
N SER A 88 -8.57 -46.51 31.33
CA SER A 88 -9.61 -47.54 31.15
C SER A 88 -10.39 -47.19 29.85
N LYS A 89 -10.67 -48.17 28.96
CA LYS A 89 -12.03 -48.75 28.69
C LYS A 89 -13.16 -47.70 28.64
N GLN A 90 -14.03 -47.59 27.64
CA GLN A 90 -14.42 -48.46 26.52
C GLN A 90 -15.55 -47.70 25.80
N GLU A 91 -15.48 -47.51 24.48
CA GLU A 91 -16.64 -47.57 23.56
C GLU A 91 -16.12 -47.49 22.11
N GLU A 92 -16.36 -48.60 21.41
CA GLU A 92 -16.37 -48.87 19.97
C GLU A 92 -15.79 -47.79 19.03
N SER A 93 -14.75 -48.10 18.27
CA SER A 93 -14.95 -48.90 17.05
C SER A 93 -13.71 -49.74 16.74
N ALA A 94 -13.78 -51.02 17.09
CA ALA A 94 -13.00 -52.06 16.43
C ALA A 94 -13.89 -52.62 15.32
N ASN A 95 -13.44 -52.51 14.06
CA ASN A 95 -13.76 -53.26 12.85
C ASN A 95 -13.26 -52.36 11.69
N ASN A 96 -12.36 -52.73 10.79
CA ASN A 96 -12.06 -54.03 10.23
C ASN A 96 -10.57 -54.08 9.87
N ALA A 97 -9.95 -55.20 10.22
CA ALA A 97 -8.94 -55.79 9.38
C ALA A 97 -9.61 -56.21 8.07
N GLU A 98 -9.15 -55.71 6.94
CA GLU A 98 -8.76 -56.48 5.76
C GLU A 98 -8.25 -55.46 4.74
N GLY A 99 -7.00 -55.60 4.33
CA GLY A 99 -6.38 -54.76 3.32
C GLY A 99 -7.01 -55.04 1.97
N GLU A 100 -8.07 -54.32 1.66
CA GLU A 100 -8.56 -54.20 0.29
C GLU A 100 -8.03 -52.86 -0.24
N GLU A 101 -7.18 -52.93 -1.26
CA GLU A 101 -6.63 -51.77 -1.95
C GLU A 101 -7.78 -50.97 -2.59
N VAL A 102 -8.33 -50.03 -1.84
CA VAL A 102 -9.21 -49.01 -2.41
C VAL A 102 -8.30 -47.97 -3.03
N ASP A 103 -8.20 -48.06 -4.36
CA ASP A 103 -7.58 -47.10 -5.29
C ASP A 103 -7.84 -45.66 -4.82
N LYS A 104 -6.79 -45.03 -4.29
CA LYS A 104 -6.84 -43.72 -3.61
C LYS A 104 -6.99 -42.54 -4.58
N ASN A 105 -7.29 -42.76 -5.86
CA ASN A 105 -7.18 -41.69 -6.86
C ASN A 105 -8.46 -40.96 -7.27
N LEU A 106 -9.65 -41.24 -6.70
CA LEU A 106 -10.89 -40.56 -7.14
C LEU A 106 -11.86 -40.13 -6.02
N GLY A 107 -11.44 -40.14 -4.76
CA GLY A 107 -12.23 -39.57 -3.67
C GLY A 107 -12.11 -38.06 -3.63
N CYS A 108 -13.00 -37.34 -4.32
CA CYS A 108 -13.19 -35.90 -4.14
C CYS A 108 -13.62 -35.64 -2.69
N ALA A 109 -12.67 -35.39 -1.79
CA ALA A 109 -12.90 -34.99 -0.42
C ALA A 109 -12.93 -33.45 -0.37
N PRO A 110 -14.10 -32.80 -0.27
CA PRO A 110 -14.18 -31.33 -0.27
C PRO A 110 -13.40 -30.70 0.90
N ASP A 111 -13.28 -31.44 2.01
CA ASP A 111 -12.55 -31.07 3.21
C ASP A 111 -11.02 -31.04 3.05
N GLU A 112 -10.48 -31.62 1.97
CA GLU A 112 -9.07 -31.51 1.61
C GLU A 112 -8.76 -30.18 0.88
N TYR A 113 -9.79 -29.53 0.32
CA TYR A 113 -9.67 -28.25 -0.40
C TYR A 113 -10.21 -27.04 0.38
N LEU A 114 -10.78 -27.25 1.57
CA LEU A 114 -11.16 -26.17 2.46
C LEU A 114 -9.89 -25.59 3.09
N PHE A 115 -9.46 -24.42 2.62
CA PHE A 115 -8.35 -23.65 3.20
C PHE A 115 -8.55 -23.53 4.71
N ARG A 116 -7.71 -24.24 5.45
CA ARG A 116 -7.73 -24.20 6.91
C ARG A 116 -6.97 -22.96 7.36
N PRO A 117 -7.31 -22.37 8.51
CA PRO A 117 -6.52 -21.27 9.06
C PRO A 117 -5.02 -21.59 9.18
N GLU A 118 -4.66 -22.87 9.34
CA GLU A 118 -3.29 -23.37 9.37
C GLU A 118 -2.56 -23.31 8.02
N ASP A 119 -3.28 -23.23 6.90
CA ASP A 119 -2.71 -23.09 5.56
C ASP A 119 -2.24 -21.65 5.27
N PHE A 120 -2.71 -20.69 6.07
CA PHE A 120 -2.28 -19.30 5.97
C PHE A 120 -1.14 -19.03 6.95
N ASP A 121 0.01 -18.61 6.41
CA ASP A 121 1.06 -18.03 7.25
C ASP A 121 0.52 -16.79 7.96
N GLU A 122 0.69 -16.72 9.28
CA GLU A 122 0.39 -15.52 10.07
C GLU A 122 1.09 -14.31 9.44
N VAL A 123 0.30 -13.38 8.91
CA VAL A 123 0.80 -12.09 8.41
C VAL A 123 1.50 -11.39 9.57
N GLN A 124 2.81 -11.22 9.45
CA GLN A 124 3.63 -10.63 10.49
C GLN A 124 3.22 -9.18 10.71
N TYR A 125 2.86 -8.83 11.95
CA TYR A 125 2.71 -7.45 12.43
C TYR A 125 3.97 -6.64 12.05
N ASP A 126 3.86 -5.77 11.03
CA ASP A 126 4.94 -4.87 10.64
C ASP A 126 4.76 -3.58 11.45
N GLU A 127 5.64 -3.35 12.42
CA GLU A 127 5.62 -2.14 13.25
C GLU A 127 5.71 -0.84 12.44
N ARG A 128 6.04 -0.90 11.13
CA ARG A 128 6.02 0.25 10.21
C ARG A 128 4.69 0.43 9.47
N ARG A 129 3.72 -0.48 9.64
CA ARG A 129 2.38 -0.41 9.06
C ARG A 129 1.72 0.83 9.65
N LEU A 130 1.68 1.90 8.85
CA LEU A 130 1.15 3.19 9.29
C LEU A 130 -0.28 3.06 9.80
N GLU A 131 -1.06 2.13 9.26
CA GLU A 131 -2.44 1.89 9.68
C GLU A 131 -2.55 1.39 11.12
N GLU A 132 -1.62 0.57 11.59
CA GLU A 132 -1.62 0.07 12.98
C GLU A 132 -1.18 1.17 13.96
N GLN A 133 -0.19 1.97 13.59
CA GLN A 133 0.20 3.16 14.36
C GLN A 133 -0.96 4.14 14.43
N LEU A 134 -1.64 4.39 13.30
CA LEU A 134 -2.81 5.25 13.25
C LEU A 134 -3.96 4.70 14.10
N GLU A 135 -4.25 3.39 14.09
CA GLU A 135 -5.32 2.84 14.93
C GLU A 135 -4.93 2.82 16.42
N ALA A 136 -3.67 2.57 16.77
CA ALA A 136 -3.19 2.67 18.14
C ALA A 136 -3.24 4.13 18.67
N GLU A 137 -2.83 5.09 17.85
CA GLU A 137 -2.99 6.53 18.16
C GLU A 137 -4.47 6.90 18.26
N ARG A 138 -5.31 6.34 17.39
CA ARG A 138 -6.77 6.55 17.45
C ARG A 138 -7.36 5.99 18.74
N GLU A 139 -6.98 4.80 19.17
CA GLU A 139 -7.44 4.20 20.43
C GLU A 139 -6.97 5.03 21.64
N ALA A 140 -5.71 5.47 21.64
CA ALA A 140 -5.19 6.37 22.67
C ALA A 140 -5.94 7.72 22.71
N LEU A 141 -6.40 8.22 21.55
CA LEU A 141 -7.15 9.46 21.41
C LEU A 141 -8.65 9.31 21.70
N LYS A 142 -9.26 8.12 21.57
CA LYS A 142 -10.70 7.90 21.86
C LYS A 142 -11.07 8.27 23.31
N GLY A 143 -10.14 8.15 24.26
CA GLY A 143 -10.35 8.56 25.65
C GLY A 143 -10.24 10.08 25.90
N ARG A 144 -9.81 10.86 24.91
CA ARG A 144 -9.53 12.30 25.02
C ARG A 144 -10.72 13.11 24.49
N SER A 145 -11.44 13.82 25.37
CA SER A 145 -12.61 14.63 25.04
C SER A 145 -12.31 16.11 24.76
N ASP A 146 -11.05 16.50 24.77
CA ASP A 146 -10.54 17.85 24.48
C ASP A 146 -10.17 18.05 22.99
N LEU A 147 -10.46 17.07 22.13
CA LEU A 147 -10.27 17.17 20.68
C LEU A 147 -11.44 17.90 20.02
N THR A 148 -11.19 18.59 18.91
CA THR A 148 -12.24 19.22 18.10
C THR A 148 -13.12 18.13 17.48
N PRO A 149 -14.40 17.99 17.88
CA PRO A 149 -15.28 17.00 17.28
C PRO A 149 -15.52 17.36 15.82
N VAL A 150 -15.59 16.35 14.94
CA VAL A 150 -15.96 16.52 13.53
C VAL A 150 -17.44 16.88 13.48
N THR A 151 -17.73 18.17 13.60
CA THR A 151 -19.08 18.77 13.51
C THR A 151 -19.17 19.60 12.24
N GLU A 152 -20.38 19.84 11.74
CA GLU A 152 -20.62 20.66 10.55
C GLU A 152 -19.97 22.06 10.67
N GLU A 153 -20.06 22.69 11.84
CA GLU A 153 -19.41 23.99 12.11
C GLU A 153 -17.89 23.92 11.98
N SER A 154 -17.27 22.87 12.54
CA SER A 154 -15.82 22.65 12.40
C SER A 154 -15.40 22.41 10.95
N PHE A 155 -16.25 21.73 10.17
CA PHE A 155 -16.02 21.46 8.75
C PHE A 155 -16.19 22.72 7.91
N GLN A 156 -17.20 23.55 8.17
CA GLN A 156 -17.38 24.82 7.48
C GLN A 156 -16.25 25.80 7.83
N ALA A 157 -15.81 25.84 9.09
CA ALA A 157 -14.62 26.58 9.50
C ALA A 157 -13.36 26.09 8.79
N TRP A 158 -13.15 24.76 8.71
CA TRP A 158 -12.05 24.16 7.95
C TRP A 158 -12.13 24.50 6.46
N LYS A 159 -13.32 24.43 5.85
CA LYS A 159 -13.53 24.75 4.43
C LYS A 159 -13.25 26.23 4.16
N ALA A 160 -13.69 27.12 5.05
CA ALA A 160 -13.39 28.54 4.99
C ALA A 160 -11.88 28.80 5.14
N ALA A 161 -11.23 28.16 6.12
CA ALA A 161 -9.79 28.25 6.33
C ALA A 161 -9.00 27.70 5.14
N LYS A 162 -9.40 26.55 4.57
CA LYS A 162 -8.74 25.95 3.41
C LYS A 162 -8.90 26.81 2.16
N ARG A 163 -10.05 27.44 1.99
CA ARG A 163 -10.27 28.43 0.92
C ARG A 163 -9.40 29.67 1.11
N GLN A 164 -9.27 30.17 2.33
CA GLN A 164 -8.39 31.29 2.65
C GLN A 164 -6.91 30.92 2.44
N GLU A 165 -6.47 29.76 2.88
CA GLU A 165 -5.12 29.24 2.66
C GLU A 165 -4.82 29.11 1.15
N ALA A 166 -5.75 28.56 0.36
CA ALA A 166 -5.61 28.47 -1.08
C ALA A 166 -5.55 29.87 -1.74
N ALA A 167 -6.38 30.81 -1.28
CA ALA A 167 -6.38 32.19 -1.77
C ALA A 167 -5.10 32.95 -1.38
N GLU A 168 -4.55 32.73 -0.18
CA GLU A 168 -3.28 33.32 0.26
C GLU A 168 -2.10 32.73 -0.49
N ALA A 169 -2.09 31.40 -0.73
CA ALA A 169 -1.08 30.74 -1.54
C ALA A 169 -1.11 31.25 -2.98
N ASP A 170 -2.30 31.44 -3.55
CA ASP A 170 -2.46 32.01 -4.88
C ASP A 170 -2.06 33.49 -4.93
N ALA A 171 -2.47 34.30 -3.96
CA ALA A 171 -2.07 35.70 -3.83
C ALA A 171 -0.55 35.85 -3.63
N ALA A 172 0.08 34.96 -2.84
CA ALA A 172 1.52 34.92 -2.67
C ALA A 172 2.24 34.54 -3.97
N ARG A 173 1.71 33.59 -4.73
CA ARG A 173 2.21 33.23 -6.06
C ARG A 173 2.09 34.41 -7.03
N VAL A 174 0.94 35.08 -7.08
CA VAL A 174 0.69 36.27 -7.90
C VAL A 174 1.64 37.42 -7.50
N ARG A 175 1.86 37.65 -6.20
CA ARG A 175 2.82 38.66 -5.72
C ARG A 175 4.25 38.36 -6.15
N LYS A 176 4.70 37.09 -6.06
CA LYS A 176 6.03 36.67 -6.56
C LYS A 176 6.16 36.83 -8.07
N ALA A 177 5.13 36.42 -8.81
CA ALA A 177 5.09 36.58 -10.26
C ALA A 177 5.10 38.06 -10.69
N LYS A 178 4.38 38.94 -9.98
CA LYS A 178 4.45 40.40 -10.19
C LYS A 178 5.83 40.98 -9.84
N ALA A 179 6.53 40.41 -8.87
CA ALA A 179 7.90 40.79 -8.50
C ALA A 179 8.98 40.23 -9.47
N GLY A 180 8.58 39.48 -10.52
CA GLY A 180 9.48 38.92 -11.53
C GLY A 180 9.95 37.50 -11.26
N GLU A 181 9.60 36.91 -10.11
CA GLU A 181 9.91 35.51 -9.79
C GLU A 181 8.71 34.62 -10.13
N GLY A 182 8.59 34.31 -11.42
CA GLY A 182 7.51 33.46 -11.96
C GLY A 182 6.67 34.17 -13.02
N LYS A 183 5.75 33.43 -13.62
CA LYS A 183 4.82 33.92 -14.63
C LYS A 183 3.41 33.96 -14.05
N LEU A 184 2.68 35.03 -14.30
CA LEU A 184 1.26 35.11 -13.97
C LEU A 184 0.49 34.09 -14.83
N ARG A 185 -0.46 33.39 -14.22
CA ARG A 185 -1.37 32.49 -14.94
C ARG A 185 -2.36 33.34 -15.73
N GLY A 186 -2.84 32.86 -16.87
CA GLY A 186 -3.88 33.58 -17.64
C GLY A 186 -5.11 33.92 -16.79
N TRP A 187 -5.46 33.04 -15.85
CA TRP A 187 -6.50 33.30 -14.85
C TRP A 187 -6.20 34.50 -13.94
N ASP A 188 -4.94 34.73 -13.56
CA ASP A 188 -4.55 35.89 -12.73
C ASP A 188 -4.72 37.19 -13.52
N LEU A 189 -4.31 37.18 -14.79
CA LEU A 189 -4.48 38.33 -15.68
C LEU A 189 -5.97 38.62 -15.88
N TRP A 190 -6.78 37.57 -16.09
CA TRP A 190 -8.22 37.72 -16.25
C TRP A 190 -8.90 38.29 -14.99
N GLN A 191 -8.46 37.91 -13.78
CA GLN A 191 -8.98 38.51 -12.56
C GLN A 191 -8.53 39.97 -12.37
N MET A 192 -7.36 40.33 -12.89
CA MET A 192 -6.83 41.70 -12.78
C MET A 192 -7.49 42.65 -13.78
N ASP A 193 -7.69 42.19 -15.01
CA ASP A 193 -8.28 42.98 -16.09
C ASP A 193 -9.03 42.05 -17.05
N LYS A 194 -10.36 41.99 -16.90
CA LYS A 194 -11.23 41.17 -17.75
C LYS A 194 -11.39 41.75 -19.14
N GLU A 195 -11.29 43.07 -19.26
CA GLU A 195 -11.46 43.81 -20.52
C GLU A 195 -10.25 43.62 -21.44
N LEU A 196 -9.12 43.12 -20.91
CA LEU A 196 -7.96 42.75 -21.72
C LEU A 196 -8.21 41.46 -22.54
N PHE A 197 -9.22 40.67 -22.18
CA PHE A 197 -9.57 39.40 -22.82
C PHE A 197 -10.90 39.54 -23.58
N VAL A 198 -10.89 40.42 -24.57
CA VAL A 198 -11.98 40.57 -25.54
C VAL A 198 -11.55 39.87 -26.83
N ASP A 199 -12.41 39.00 -27.36
CA ASP A 199 -12.19 38.35 -28.66
C ASP A 199 -12.19 39.42 -29.76
N ASP A 200 -11.44 39.19 -30.85
CA ASP A 200 -11.43 40.14 -31.97
C ASP A 200 -12.80 40.18 -32.66
N GLU A 201 -13.12 41.29 -33.32
CA GLU A 201 -14.41 41.46 -34.01
C GLU A 201 -14.62 40.43 -35.14
N ASP A 202 -13.54 39.81 -35.62
CA ASP A 202 -13.53 38.76 -36.64
C ASP A 202 -13.55 37.33 -36.04
N ALA A 203 -13.60 37.17 -34.71
CA ALA A 203 -13.74 35.85 -34.09
C ALA A 203 -15.11 35.25 -34.40
N ASP A 204 -15.12 34.04 -34.97
CA ASP A 204 -16.34 33.28 -35.18
C ASP A 204 -17.00 32.96 -33.81
N GLU A 205 -18.23 33.46 -33.60
CA GLU A 205 -19.01 33.18 -32.37
C GLU A 205 -19.28 31.68 -32.17
N ALA A 206 -19.28 30.91 -33.26
CA ALA A 206 -19.59 29.49 -33.29
C ALA A 206 -18.50 28.70 -34.02
N TYR A 207 -17.71 27.94 -33.25
CA TYR A 207 -16.81 26.94 -33.79
C TYR A 207 -17.52 25.59 -33.92
N GLU A 208 -17.65 25.08 -35.15
CA GLU A 208 -18.09 23.70 -35.37
C GLU A 208 -16.99 22.75 -34.89
N ARG A 209 -17.19 22.14 -33.73
CA ARG A 209 -16.31 21.07 -33.24
C ARG A 209 -16.45 19.88 -34.20
N GLU A 210 -15.45 19.68 -35.04
CA GLU A 210 -15.31 18.46 -35.83
C GLU A 210 -15.39 17.25 -34.88
N SER A 211 -16.40 16.40 -35.07
CA SER A 211 -16.44 15.10 -34.41
C SER A 211 -15.30 14.29 -34.99
N ILE A 212 -14.20 14.15 -34.25
CA ILE A 212 -13.23 13.10 -34.53
C ILE A 212 -14.04 11.79 -34.48
N PRO A 213 -14.07 10.99 -35.56
CA PRO A 213 -14.71 9.68 -35.52
C PRO A 213 -14.08 8.92 -34.35
N ASP A 214 -14.90 8.34 -33.48
CA ASP A 214 -14.43 7.45 -32.43
C ASP A 214 -13.68 6.29 -33.10
N GLU A 215 -12.37 6.42 -33.27
CA GLU A 215 -11.48 5.36 -33.73
C GLU A 215 -11.39 4.24 -32.66
N ASP A 216 -12.00 4.47 -31.49
CA ASP A 216 -12.11 3.53 -30.36
C ASP A 216 -13.56 3.01 -30.18
N ALA A 217 -14.37 2.94 -31.24
CA ALA A 217 -15.67 2.24 -31.20
C ALA A 217 -15.53 0.74 -30.82
N ASP A 218 -14.32 0.19 -30.87
CA ASP A 218 -13.97 -1.16 -30.41
C ASP A 218 -13.68 -1.26 -28.91
N GLU A 219 -13.64 -0.16 -28.15
CA GLU A 219 -13.39 -0.18 -26.70
C GLU A 219 -14.68 -0.29 -25.84
N ALA A 220 -15.86 -0.26 -26.47
CA ALA A 220 -17.15 -0.47 -25.80
C ALA A 220 -17.36 -1.92 -25.28
N ALA A 221 -16.39 -2.81 -25.45
CA ALA A 221 -16.45 -4.17 -24.92
C ALA A 221 -16.09 -4.28 -23.42
N TYR A 222 -15.75 -3.18 -22.75
CA TYR A 222 -15.44 -3.19 -21.31
C TYR A 222 -16.31 -2.21 -20.51
N ASP A 223 -17.63 -2.33 -20.61
CA ASP A 223 -18.51 -1.88 -19.53
C ASP A 223 -18.51 -2.94 -18.42
N LEU A 224 -17.68 -2.69 -17.40
CA LEU A 224 -17.73 -3.36 -16.10
C LEU A 224 -18.76 -2.62 -15.23
N SER A 225 -20.04 -2.95 -15.42
CA SER A 225 -21.08 -2.72 -14.41
C SER A 225 -21.83 -4.01 -14.08
#